data_AF-A0A3M2EBH9-F1
#
_entry.id   AF-A0A3M2EBH9-F1
#
_cell.length_a   1.000
_cell.length_b   1.000
_cell.length_c   1.000
_cell.angle_alpha   90.00
_cell.angle_beta   90.00
_cell.angle_gamma   90.00
#
_symmetry.space_group_name_H-M   'P 1'
#
loop_
_entity.id
_entity.type
_entity.pdbx_description
1 polymer ?
#
loop_
_entity_poly.entity_id
_entity_poly.type
_entity_poly.pdbx_seq_one_letter_code
_entity_poly.pdbx_strand_id
1 'polypeptide(L)'
;MDFPTYRVCLWSGPRNVSTALMYSFRQRRDTRVVDEPLYGHYLRVTGAPHPAPEAVLAALDTDGERVVREVVLAPCDRPVLFMKHMAHHLIDLDLGFLDETVNVLLIRDPRDMLPSLAKQLPEPTLRDTGLARQVALLDDLLARGQDPPVLDARELLLDPPGVLRQLCRRIGLPFDEAMLRWPAGPKPEDGVWAPYWYESVHRSTGWQPYRPKTAPLPEHLRPLLEACRPYYERLYARALRRTTEEEQRSA
;
A
#
# COMPACT_ATOMS: atom_id res chain seq x y z
N MET A 1 11.01 13.13 24.57
CA MET A 1 12.18 12.27 24.27
C MET A 1 12.27 12.26 22.77
N ASP A 2 13.31 12.88 22.21
CA ASP A 2 13.51 12.93 20.76
C ASP A 2 14.30 11.69 20.35
N PHE A 3 13.60 10.65 19.94
CA PHE A 3 14.20 9.49 19.29
C PHE A 3 14.12 9.69 17.77
N PRO A 4 15.12 9.20 17.00
CA PRO A 4 15.01 9.19 15.54
C PRO A 4 13.78 8.35 15.12
N THR A 5 12.91 8.93 14.30
CA THR A 5 11.70 8.25 13.81
C THR A 5 12.07 7.19 12.77
N TYR A 6 11.61 5.95 12.98
CA TYR A 6 11.72 4.88 12.00
C TYR A 6 10.56 4.99 10.99
N ARG A 7 10.88 5.20 9.71
CA ARG A 7 9.88 5.53 8.68
C ARG A 7 9.66 4.38 7.73
N VAL A 8 8.43 3.92 7.60
CA VAL A 8 8.04 2.85 6.70
C VAL A 8 7.10 3.40 5.64
N CYS A 9 7.51 3.37 4.37
CA CYS A 9 6.69 3.73 3.23
C CYS A 9 6.14 2.47 2.57
N LEU A 10 4.83 2.25 2.67
CA LEU A 10 4.13 1.22 1.91
C LEU A 10 3.71 1.78 0.55
N TRP A 11 4.27 1.26 -0.53
CA TRP A 11 3.94 1.62 -1.91
C TRP A 11 3.05 0.56 -2.55
N SER A 12 1.77 0.89 -2.70
CA SER A 12 0.73 -0.01 -3.20
C SER A 12 0.17 0.44 -4.57
N GLY A 13 -0.56 -0.44 -5.24
CA GLY A 13 -1.65 -0.04 -6.15
C GLY A 13 -2.98 0.07 -5.41
N PRO A 14 -4.03 0.66 -6.03
CA PRO A 14 -5.35 0.68 -5.44
C PRO A 14 -5.93 -0.74 -5.39
N ARG A 15 -6.81 -0.98 -4.41
CA ARG A 15 -7.53 -2.26 -4.24
C ARG A 15 -6.64 -3.48 -3.88
N ASN A 16 -5.46 -3.25 -3.29
CA ASN A 16 -4.51 -4.30 -2.86
C ASN A 16 -4.53 -4.57 -1.34
N VAL A 17 -5.59 -4.22 -0.62
CA VAL A 17 -5.68 -4.30 0.86
C VAL A 17 -4.70 -3.42 1.65
N SER A 18 -4.12 -2.39 1.00
CA SER A 18 -3.21 -1.44 1.65
C SER A 18 -3.82 -0.73 2.87
N THR A 19 -5.09 -0.35 2.82
CA THR A 19 -5.78 0.26 3.99
C THR A 19 -5.90 -0.71 5.17
N ALA A 20 -6.11 -2.01 4.90
CA ALA A 20 -6.11 -3.02 5.96
C ALA A 20 -4.71 -3.18 6.58
N LEU A 21 -3.65 -3.09 5.76
CA LEU A 21 -2.28 -3.09 6.26
C LEU A 21 -1.96 -1.83 7.08
N MET A 22 -2.45 -0.65 6.67
CA MET A 22 -2.37 0.56 7.49
C MET A 22 -3.10 0.38 8.82
N TYR A 23 -4.31 -0.18 8.82
CA TYR A 23 -5.09 -0.45 10.04
C TYR A 23 -4.37 -1.44 10.96
N SER A 24 -3.69 -2.42 10.38
CA SER A 24 -2.86 -3.39 11.08
C SER A 24 -1.69 -2.69 11.80
N PHE A 25 -0.91 -1.86 11.10
CA PHE A 25 0.17 -1.08 11.72
C PHE A 25 -0.33 -0.07 12.77
N ARG A 26 -1.52 0.50 12.58
CA ARG A 26 -2.17 1.41 13.54
C ARG A 26 -2.42 0.75 14.90
N GLN A 27 -2.53 -0.57 14.98
CA GLN A 27 -2.77 -1.26 16.26
C GLN A 27 -1.53 -1.31 17.15
N ARG A 28 -0.34 -1.11 16.58
CA ARG A 28 0.89 -1.09 17.34
C ARG A 28 0.97 0.18 18.20
N ARG A 29 1.38 0.02 19.45
CA ARG A 29 1.47 1.15 20.39
C ARG A 29 2.58 2.14 20.02
N ASP A 30 3.63 1.67 19.36
CA ASP A 30 4.79 2.45 18.95
C ASP A 30 4.65 3.11 17.58
N THR A 31 3.51 2.95 16.90
CA THR A 31 3.33 3.40 15.52
C THR A 31 2.30 4.52 15.39
N ARG A 32 2.64 5.53 14.58
CA ARG A 32 1.72 6.48 13.95
C ARG A 32 1.50 6.07 12.50
N VAL A 33 0.29 6.23 11.97
CA VAL A 33 0.00 5.98 10.55
C VAL A 33 -0.45 7.23 9.83
N VAL A 34 -0.19 7.31 8.53
CA VAL A 34 -0.64 8.39 7.63
C VAL A 34 -1.20 7.77 6.35
N ASP A 35 -2.36 8.26 5.92
CA ASP A 35 -3.06 7.77 4.73
C ASP A 35 -2.80 8.67 3.51
N GLU A 36 -2.10 8.11 2.52
CA GLU A 36 -1.83 8.67 1.18
C GLU A 36 -1.44 10.16 1.17
N PRO A 37 -0.36 10.58 1.87
CA PRO A 37 -0.04 11.99 2.02
C PRO A 37 0.31 12.69 0.70
N LEU A 38 0.72 11.94 -0.34
CA LEU A 38 1.03 12.47 -1.68
C LEU A 38 -0.18 12.53 -2.63
N TYR A 39 -1.39 12.20 -2.16
CA TYR A 39 -2.55 12.12 -3.05
C TYR A 39 -2.98 13.49 -3.60
N GLY A 40 -2.97 14.53 -2.75
CA GLY A 40 -3.28 15.90 -3.18
C GLY A 40 -2.31 16.40 -4.25
N HIS A 41 -1.01 16.13 -4.06
CA HIS A 41 0.02 16.42 -5.06
C HIS A 41 -0.26 15.74 -6.41
N TYR A 42 -0.50 14.43 -6.38
CA TYR A 42 -0.80 13.65 -7.57
C TYR A 42 -2.00 14.21 -8.35
N LEU A 43 -3.10 14.53 -7.66
CA LEU A 43 -4.30 15.07 -8.31
C LEU A 43 -4.03 16.45 -8.92
N ARG A 44 -3.28 17.32 -8.22
CA ARG A 44 -2.93 18.64 -8.75
C ARG A 44 -2.08 18.54 -10.03
N VAL A 45 -1.08 17.66 -10.04
CA VAL A 45 -0.15 17.53 -11.17
C VAL A 45 -0.83 16.87 -12.37
N THR A 46 -1.63 15.83 -12.13
CA THR A 46 -2.14 14.98 -13.22
C THR A 46 -3.55 15.31 -13.69
N GLY A 47 -4.37 15.96 -12.84
CA GLY A 47 -5.80 16.10 -13.09
C GLY A 47 -6.55 14.77 -13.22
N ALA A 48 -6.03 13.69 -12.60
CA ALA A 48 -6.62 12.37 -12.73
C ALA A 48 -8.10 12.33 -12.28
N PRO A 49 -8.99 11.63 -13.01
CA PRO A 49 -10.43 11.64 -12.77
C PRO A 49 -10.80 10.70 -11.61
N HIS A 50 -10.37 11.04 -10.39
CA HIS A 50 -10.70 10.29 -9.19
C HIS A 50 -12.00 10.79 -8.54
N PRO A 51 -12.65 10.01 -7.67
CA PRO A 51 -13.81 10.47 -6.92
C PRO A 51 -13.47 11.64 -5.98
N ALA A 52 -14.34 12.66 -5.99
CA ALA A 52 -14.28 13.86 -5.15
C ALA A 52 -12.91 14.58 -5.14
N PRO A 53 -12.32 14.90 -6.31
CA PRO A 53 -10.96 15.44 -6.38
C PRO A 53 -10.85 16.82 -5.72
N GLU A 54 -11.88 17.66 -5.79
CA GLU A 54 -11.89 18.99 -5.17
C GLU A 54 -11.81 18.89 -3.63
N ALA A 55 -12.50 17.91 -3.04
CA ALA A 55 -12.44 17.67 -1.61
C ALA A 55 -11.05 17.20 -1.16
N VAL A 56 -10.40 16.34 -1.95
CA VAL A 56 -9.02 15.90 -1.69
C VAL A 56 -8.04 17.06 -1.79
N LEU A 57 -8.14 17.87 -2.85
CA LEU A 57 -7.28 19.04 -3.08
C LEU A 57 -7.46 20.11 -2.00
N ALA A 58 -8.65 20.24 -1.42
CA ALA A 58 -8.91 21.14 -0.31
C ALA A 58 -8.39 20.62 1.03
N ALA A 59 -8.32 19.29 1.20
CA ALA A 59 -7.95 18.64 2.46
C ALA A 59 -6.45 18.36 2.60
N LEU A 60 -5.72 18.23 1.50
CA LEU A 60 -4.30 17.86 1.48
C LEU A 60 -3.43 18.99 0.94
N ASP A 61 -2.18 19.03 1.41
CA ASP A 61 -1.16 19.82 0.73
C ASP A 61 -0.89 19.22 -0.66
N THR A 62 -0.78 20.11 -1.65
CA THR A 62 -0.62 19.76 -3.07
C THR A 62 0.81 20.01 -3.57
N ASP A 63 1.66 20.61 -2.73
CA ASP A 63 3.11 20.71 -2.90
C ASP A 63 3.76 19.44 -2.35
N GLY A 64 4.16 18.54 -3.24
CA GLY A 64 4.64 17.22 -2.84
C GLY A 64 6.04 17.28 -2.20
N GLU A 65 6.87 18.25 -2.58
CA GLU A 65 8.16 18.49 -1.93
C GLU A 65 7.96 18.97 -0.50
N ARG A 66 6.94 19.80 -0.27
CA ARG A 66 6.55 20.17 1.09
C ARG A 66 6.02 18.98 1.88
N VAL A 67 5.15 18.14 1.29
CA VAL A 67 4.69 16.90 1.93
C VAL A 67 5.85 15.99 2.32
N VAL A 68 6.85 15.83 1.45
CA VAL A 68 8.04 15.04 1.76
C VAL A 68 8.76 15.61 2.98
N ARG A 69 9.04 16.92 3.01
CA ARG A 69 9.76 17.54 4.14
C ARG A 69 8.95 17.56 5.44
N GLU A 70 7.66 17.88 5.37
CA GLU A 70 6.83 18.21 6.54
C GLU A 70 5.95 17.05 7.03
N VAL A 71 5.83 15.98 6.26
CA VAL A 71 5.08 14.78 6.66
C VAL A 71 5.98 13.55 6.63
N VAL A 72 6.66 13.27 5.51
CA VAL A 72 7.43 12.03 5.36
C VAL A 72 8.68 12.07 6.25
N LEU A 73 9.48 13.13 6.14
CA LEU A 73 10.74 13.29 6.87
C LEU A 73 10.59 14.05 8.20
N ALA A 74 9.39 14.53 8.53
CA ALA A 74 9.16 15.26 9.76
C ALA A 74 9.31 14.37 11.00
N PRO A 75 9.60 14.96 12.18
CA PRO A 75 9.56 14.26 13.45
C PRO A 75 8.16 13.68 13.72
N CYS A 76 8.11 12.47 14.27
CA CYS A 76 6.88 11.81 14.67
C CYS A 76 6.78 11.73 16.20
N ASP A 77 5.56 11.82 16.73
CA ASP A 77 5.26 11.65 18.15
C ASP A 77 5.32 10.18 18.63
N ARG A 78 5.69 9.27 17.71
CA ARG A 78 5.83 7.83 17.92
C ARG A 78 7.14 7.33 17.32
N PRO A 79 7.74 6.26 17.88
CA PRO A 79 8.97 5.68 17.36
C PRO A 79 8.90 5.28 15.88
N VAL A 80 7.73 4.81 15.43
CA VAL A 80 7.51 4.37 14.05
C VAL A 80 6.47 5.26 13.36
N LEU A 81 6.76 5.69 12.14
CA LEU A 81 5.82 6.32 11.22
C LEU A 81 5.58 5.39 10.04
N PHE A 82 4.36 4.89 9.88
CA PHE A 82 3.95 4.06 8.75
C PHE A 82 3.07 4.86 7.79
N MET A 83 3.52 5.04 6.56
CA MET A 83 2.81 5.81 5.55
C MET A 83 2.30 4.87 4.46
N LYS A 84 0.99 4.88 4.26
CA LYS A 84 0.36 4.18 3.13
C LYS A 84 0.38 5.10 1.92
N HIS A 85 1.01 4.66 0.84
CA HIS A 85 1.04 5.38 -0.43
C HIS A 85 0.47 4.54 -1.57
N MET A 86 0.02 5.23 -2.61
CA MET A 86 -0.12 4.65 -3.94
C MET A 86 1.13 4.98 -4.75
N ALA A 87 1.73 3.98 -5.40
CA ALA A 87 2.98 4.14 -6.14
C ALA A 87 2.85 5.17 -7.27
N HIS A 88 1.69 5.22 -7.94
CA HIS A 88 1.43 6.19 -9.00
C HIS A 88 1.30 7.65 -8.49
N HIS A 89 1.28 7.88 -7.18
CA HIS A 89 1.39 9.24 -6.61
C HIS A 89 2.83 9.78 -6.61
N LEU A 90 3.84 8.93 -6.86
CA LEU A 90 5.22 9.37 -7.08
C LEU A 90 5.36 9.93 -8.50
N ILE A 91 4.98 11.18 -8.67
CA ILE A 91 5.07 11.95 -9.91
C ILE A 91 5.78 13.26 -9.63
N ASP A 92 6.71 13.68 -10.49
CA ASP A 92 7.40 14.97 -10.42
C ASP A 92 7.96 15.34 -9.03
N LEU A 93 8.61 14.36 -8.37
CA LEU A 93 9.25 14.51 -7.06
C LEU A 93 10.71 14.08 -7.09
N ASP A 94 11.53 14.74 -6.28
CA ASP A 94 12.83 14.21 -5.91
C ASP A 94 12.65 12.93 -5.07
N LEU A 95 13.23 11.84 -5.53
CA LEU A 95 13.16 10.54 -4.86
C LEU A 95 14.29 10.34 -3.84
N GLY A 96 15.12 11.34 -3.58
CA GLY A 96 16.20 11.31 -2.58
C GLY A 96 15.72 10.89 -1.19
N PHE A 97 14.51 11.29 -0.79
CA PHE A 97 13.95 10.93 0.52
C PHE A 97 13.78 9.42 0.73
N LEU A 98 13.77 8.62 -0.36
CA LEU A 98 13.69 7.16 -0.25
C LEU A 98 14.88 6.56 0.48
N ASP A 99 16.03 7.25 0.54
CA ASP A 99 17.22 6.81 1.26
C ASP A 99 17.05 6.92 2.79
N GLU A 100 16.09 7.72 3.25
CA GLU A 100 15.76 7.93 4.66
C GLU A 100 14.54 7.13 5.13
N THR A 101 14.05 6.21 4.29
CA THR A 101 12.84 5.43 4.56
C THR A 101 13.04 3.95 4.29
N VAL A 102 12.27 3.12 5.00
CA VAL A 102 12.16 1.70 4.70
C VAL A 102 10.97 1.49 3.77
N ASN A 103 11.26 1.01 2.56
CA ASN A 103 10.30 0.91 1.48
C ASN A 103 9.74 -0.52 1.36
N VAL A 104 8.42 -0.64 1.32
CA VAL A 104 7.69 -1.92 1.20
C VAL A 104 6.76 -1.82 -0.01
N LEU A 105 6.76 -2.83 -0.88
CA LEU A 105 5.84 -2.88 -2.03
C LEU A 105 4.65 -3.79 -1.71
N LEU A 106 3.44 -3.40 -2.09
CA LEU A 106 2.24 -4.24 -1.96
C LEU A 106 1.51 -4.39 -3.28
N ILE A 107 1.47 -5.63 -3.77
CA ILE A 107 0.86 -5.99 -5.05
C ILE A 107 -0.37 -6.86 -4.83
N ARG A 108 -1.16 -7.01 -5.89
CA ARG A 108 -2.25 -7.97 -5.98
C ARG A 108 -2.36 -8.41 -7.43
N ASP A 109 -2.75 -9.66 -7.63
CA ASP A 109 -3.04 -10.17 -8.97
C ASP A 109 -4.00 -9.22 -9.72
N PRO A 110 -3.59 -8.69 -10.88
CA PRO A 110 -4.42 -7.76 -11.65
C PRO A 110 -5.77 -8.37 -12.05
N ARG A 111 -5.87 -9.69 -12.23
CA ARG A 111 -7.15 -10.37 -12.52
C ARG A 111 -8.15 -10.20 -11.38
N ASP A 112 -7.67 -10.21 -10.14
CA ASP A 112 -8.50 -10.00 -8.96
C ASP A 112 -8.71 -8.52 -8.64
N MET A 113 -7.72 -7.68 -8.93
CA MET A 113 -7.73 -6.26 -8.62
C MET A 113 -8.64 -5.46 -9.58
N LEU A 114 -8.47 -5.64 -10.89
CA LEU A 114 -9.09 -4.81 -11.94
C LEU A 114 -10.62 -4.73 -11.86
N PRO A 115 -11.39 -5.82 -11.64
CA PRO A 115 -12.84 -5.71 -11.50
C PRO A 115 -13.28 -4.84 -10.32
N SER A 116 -12.46 -4.73 -9.26
CA SER A 116 -12.77 -3.83 -8.15
C SER A 116 -12.37 -2.39 -8.45
N LEU A 117 -11.32 -2.18 -9.24
CA LEU A 117 -10.90 -0.84 -9.65
C LEU A 117 -11.91 -0.22 -10.61
N ALA A 118 -12.39 -1.01 -11.57
CA ALA A 118 -13.40 -0.61 -12.56
C ALA A 118 -14.74 -0.12 -11.95
N LYS A 119 -15.04 -0.47 -10.69
CA LYS A 119 -16.22 0.05 -9.98
C LYS A 119 -16.10 1.52 -9.59
N GLN A 120 -14.87 1.99 -9.37
CA GLN A 120 -14.60 3.37 -8.94
C GLN A 120 -14.02 4.21 -10.07
N LEU A 121 -13.25 3.60 -10.97
CA LEU A 121 -12.71 4.20 -12.19
C LEU A 121 -13.18 3.36 -13.37
N PRO A 122 -14.28 3.72 -14.07
CA PRO A 122 -14.88 2.88 -15.12
C PRO A 122 -13.94 2.50 -16.26
N GLU A 123 -13.01 3.40 -16.62
CA GLU A 123 -12.03 3.21 -17.68
C GLU A 123 -10.61 3.29 -17.10
N PRO A 124 -10.16 2.29 -16.31
CA PRO A 124 -8.84 2.34 -15.70
C PRO A 124 -7.76 2.12 -16.76
N THR A 125 -6.61 2.73 -16.54
CA THR A 125 -5.40 2.58 -17.36
C THR A 125 -4.29 1.87 -16.60
N LEU A 126 -3.19 1.53 -17.27
CA LEU A 126 -2.03 0.90 -16.63
C LEU A 126 -1.47 1.76 -15.48
N ARG A 127 -1.48 3.10 -15.64
CA ARG A 127 -1.06 4.05 -14.60
C ARG A 127 -1.86 3.84 -13.31
N ASP A 128 -3.19 3.74 -13.44
CA ASP A 128 -4.11 3.68 -12.30
C ASP A 128 -3.92 2.40 -11.48
N THR A 129 -3.36 1.34 -12.08
CA THR A 129 -3.00 0.12 -11.36
C THR A 129 -1.81 0.28 -10.42
N GLY A 130 -0.93 1.26 -10.69
CA GLY A 130 0.34 1.44 -9.99
C GLY A 130 1.43 0.42 -10.32
N LEU A 131 1.14 -0.69 -11.01
CA LEU A 131 2.10 -1.80 -11.20
C LEU A 131 3.37 -1.40 -11.95
N ALA A 132 3.23 -0.66 -13.05
CA ALA A 132 4.38 -0.18 -13.81
C ALA A 132 5.27 0.74 -12.96
N ARG A 133 4.65 1.60 -12.13
CA ARG A 133 5.37 2.50 -11.23
C ARG A 133 6.01 1.75 -10.06
N GLN A 134 5.39 0.68 -9.55
CA GLN A 134 5.99 -0.18 -8.53
C GLN A 134 7.23 -0.92 -9.06
N VAL A 135 7.22 -1.36 -10.32
CA VAL A 135 8.42 -1.96 -10.94
C VAL A 135 9.53 -0.93 -11.10
N ALA A 136 9.22 0.27 -11.58
CA ALA A 136 10.22 1.35 -11.66
C ALA A 136 10.80 1.67 -10.29
N LEU A 137 9.94 1.79 -9.26
CA LEU A 137 10.38 2.04 -7.89
C LEU A 137 11.24 0.89 -7.33
N LEU A 138 10.90 -0.37 -7.62
CA LEU A 138 11.74 -1.51 -7.25
C LEU A 138 13.15 -1.36 -7.84
N ASP A 139 13.25 -1.02 -9.12
CA ASP A 139 14.53 -0.87 -9.81
C ASP A 139 15.35 0.29 -9.24
N ASP A 140 14.70 1.43 -8.98
CA ASP A 140 15.33 2.59 -8.34
C ASP A 140 15.87 2.24 -6.93
N LEU A 141 15.10 1.51 -6.13
CA LEU A 141 15.49 1.08 -4.78
C LEU A 141 16.65 0.06 -4.82
N LEU A 142 16.62 -0.89 -5.76
CA LEU A 142 17.72 -1.84 -5.95
C LEU A 142 19.01 -1.13 -6.39
N ALA A 143 18.92 -0.14 -7.27
CA ALA A 143 20.06 0.66 -7.71
C ALA A 143 20.69 1.47 -6.56
N ARG A 144 19.89 1.85 -5.56
CA ARG A 144 20.35 2.49 -4.30
C ARG A 144 20.93 1.50 -3.29
N GLY A 145 20.97 0.21 -3.60
CA GLY A 145 21.46 -0.85 -2.71
C GLY A 145 20.44 -1.29 -1.65
N GLN A 146 19.18 -0.88 -1.76
CA GLN A 146 18.10 -1.38 -0.90
C GLN A 146 17.55 -2.71 -1.44
N ASP A 147 16.90 -3.50 -0.59
CA ASP A 147 16.21 -4.73 -0.98
C ASP A 147 14.78 -4.75 -0.39
N PRO A 148 13.85 -3.98 -0.98
CA PRO A 148 12.52 -3.76 -0.41
C PRO A 148 11.71 -5.07 -0.41
N PRO A 149 11.09 -5.46 0.73
CA PRO A 149 10.20 -6.61 0.73
C PRO A 149 8.97 -6.32 -0.14
N VAL A 150 8.54 -7.35 -0.88
CA VAL A 150 7.31 -7.32 -1.68
C VAL A 150 6.26 -8.18 -0.99
N LEU A 151 5.10 -7.61 -0.72
CA LEU A 151 3.92 -8.31 -0.24
C LEU A 151 2.98 -8.56 -1.41
N ASP A 152 2.45 -9.78 -1.48
CA ASP A 152 1.30 -10.09 -2.32
C ASP A 152 0.04 -10.20 -1.45
N ALA A 153 -1.04 -9.56 -1.90
CA ALA A 153 -2.30 -9.54 -1.17
C ALA A 153 -2.90 -10.94 -0.97
N ARG A 154 -2.75 -11.88 -1.92
CA ARG A 154 -3.26 -13.25 -1.75
C ARG A 154 -2.45 -14.00 -0.70
N GLU A 155 -1.11 -13.94 -0.77
CA GLU A 155 -0.26 -14.57 0.24
C GLU A 155 -0.56 -14.03 1.65
N LEU A 156 -0.67 -12.70 1.78
CA LEU A 156 -0.99 -12.03 3.04
C LEU A 156 -2.36 -12.43 3.58
N LEU A 157 -3.39 -12.56 2.75
CA LEU A 157 -4.74 -12.92 3.20
C LEU A 157 -4.91 -14.43 3.48
N LEU A 158 -4.01 -15.27 2.96
CA LEU A 158 -4.00 -16.71 3.24
C LEU A 158 -3.32 -17.03 4.57
N ASP A 159 -2.28 -16.30 4.95
CA ASP A 159 -1.61 -16.41 6.25
C ASP A 159 -1.18 -15.03 6.78
N PRO A 160 -2.11 -14.22 7.31
CA PRO A 160 -1.77 -12.89 7.82
C PRO A 160 -0.70 -12.92 8.92
N PRO A 161 -0.77 -13.78 9.96
CA PRO A 161 0.26 -13.83 10.99
C PRO A 161 1.64 -14.20 10.44
N GLY A 162 1.74 -15.22 9.58
CA GLY A 162 3.03 -15.65 9.04
C GLY A 162 3.68 -14.61 8.14
N VAL A 163 2.92 -14.04 7.19
CA VAL A 163 3.44 -13.01 6.27
C VAL A 163 3.78 -11.72 7.02
N LEU A 164 2.99 -11.29 8.01
CA LEU A 164 3.31 -10.11 8.81
C LEU A 164 4.55 -10.31 9.69
N ARG A 165 4.76 -11.51 10.27
CA ARG A 165 6.01 -11.83 10.99
C ARG A 165 7.22 -11.73 10.06
N GLN A 166 7.11 -12.26 8.84
CA GLN A 166 8.18 -12.16 7.85
C GLN A 166 8.46 -10.72 7.45
N LEU A 167 7.40 -9.92 7.22
CA LEU A 167 7.52 -8.49 6.93
C LEU A 167 8.24 -7.77 8.07
N CYS A 168 7.73 -7.86 9.29
CA CYS A 168 8.31 -7.24 10.48
C CYS A 168 9.80 -7.58 10.62
N ARG A 169 10.17 -8.86 10.48
CA ARG A 169 11.59 -9.29 10.48
C ARG A 169 12.41 -8.63 9.37
N ARG A 170 11.88 -8.56 8.15
CA ARG A 170 12.56 -7.93 6.99
C ARG A 170 12.78 -6.43 7.15
N ILE A 171 11.88 -5.75 7.84
CA ILE A 171 11.95 -4.31 8.11
C ILE A 171 12.44 -3.99 9.53
N GLY A 172 13.05 -4.94 10.24
CA GLY A 172 13.65 -4.69 11.55
C GLY A 172 12.68 -4.27 12.66
N LEU A 173 11.39 -4.59 12.55
CA LEU A 173 10.37 -4.32 13.58
C LEU A 173 9.96 -5.62 14.28
N PRO A 174 9.60 -5.58 15.59
CA PRO A 174 8.98 -6.72 16.24
C PRO A 174 7.58 -6.96 15.66
N PHE A 175 7.14 -8.20 15.54
CA PHE A 175 5.72 -8.50 15.27
C PHE A 175 4.89 -8.24 16.53
N ASP A 176 3.69 -7.66 16.37
CA ASP A 176 2.74 -7.42 17.46
C ASP A 176 1.41 -8.10 17.09
N GLU A 177 0.88 -8.96 17.96
CA GLU A 177 -0.39 -9.66 17.71
C GLU A 177 -1.57 -8.71 17.53
N ALA A 178 -1.51 -7.50 18.11
CA ALA A 178 -2.51 -6.46 17.92
C ALA A 178 -2.70 -6.12 16.43
N MET A 179 -1.67 -6.31 15.59
CA MET A 179 -1.72 -6.09 14.14
C MET A 179 -2.77 -6.95 13.41
N LEU A 180 -3.31 -8.00 14.04
CA LEU A 180 -4.24 -8.92 13.40
C LEU A 180 -5.72 -8.50 13.50
N ARG A 181 -6.05 -7.59 14.42
CA ARG A 181 -7.44 -7.21 14.72
C ARG A 181 -7.57 -5.71 14.98
N TRP A 182 -8.66 -5.11 14.53
CA TRP A 182 -8.96 -3.70 14.73
C TRP A 182 -10.45 -3.49 15.00
N PRO A 183 -10.85 -2.37 15.63
CA PRO A 183 -12.26 -2.03 15.72
C PRO A 183 -12.83 -1.71 14.34
N ALA A 184 -14.08 -2.11 14.09
CA ALA A 184 -14.82 -1.71 12.89
C ALA A 184 -15.01 -0.18 12.83
N GLY A 185 -15.39 0.31 11.65
CA GLY A 185 -15.67 1.71 11.37
C GLY A 185 -14.48 2.50 10.80
N PRO A 186 -14.70 3.79 10.51
CA PRO A 186 -13.65 4.69 10.06
C PRO A 186 -12.55 4.85 11.10
N LYS A 187 -11.37 5.26 10.66
CA LYS A 187 -10.25 5.63 11.52
C LYS A 187 -10.00 7.14 11.41
N PRO A 188 -9.51 7.81 12.47
CA PRO A 188 -9.17 9.23 12.40
C PRO A 188 -8.19 9.59 11.28
N GLU A 189 -7.36 8.62 10.87
CA GLU A 189 -6.36 8.77 9.82
C GLU A 189 -6.91 8.58 8.40
N ASP A 190 -8.18 8.15 8.26
CA ASP A 190 -8.81 7.97 6.96
C ASP A 190 -8.97 9.32 6.24
N GLY A 191 -8.51 9.40 4.99
CA GLY A 191 -8.70 10.59 4.18
C GLY A 191 -10.16 10.82 3.76
N VAL A 192 -10.45 12.03 3.27
CA VAL A 192 -11.79 12.43 2.79
C VAL A 192 -12.33 11.56 1.64
N TRP A 193 -11.48 10.78 0.99
CA TRP A 193 -11.82 9.81 -0.05
C TRP A 193 -12.35 8.47 0.51
N ALA A 194 -12.23 8.22 1.81
CA ALA A 194 -12.63 6.96 2.44
C ALA A 194 -14.05 6.47 2.09
N PRO A 195 -15.08 7.33 1.98
CA PRO A 195 -16.43 6.90 1.59
C PRO A 195 -16.50 6.15 0.25
N TYR A 196 -15.56 6.42 -0.67
CA TYR A 196 -15.51 5.79 -2.00
C TYR A 196 -14.73 4.48 -2.00
N TRP A 197 -13.73 4.36 -1.13
CA TRP A 197 -12.74 3.28 -1.21
C TRP A 197 -12.83 2.27 -0.06
N TYR A 198 -13.26 2.67 1.14
CA TYR A 198 -12.97 1.96 2.39
C TYR A 198 -14.16 1.21 3.01
N GLU A 199 -15.32 1.21 2.36
CA GLU A 199 -16.52 0.52 2.85
C GLU A 199 -16.23 -0.91 3.37
N SER A 200 -15.46 -1.69 2.61
CA SER A 200 -15.13 -3.07 2.99
C SER A 200 -14.23 -3.18 4.23
N VAL A 201 -13.28 -2.27 4.43
CA VAL A 201 -12.38 -2.31 5.59
C VAL A 201 -13.05 -1.69 6.82
N HIS A 202 -13.97 -0.76 6.64
CA HIS A 202 -14.80 -0.22 7.72
C HIS A 202 -15.73 -1.29 8.30
N ARG A 203 -16.13 -2.30 7.52
CA ARG A 203 -16.93 -3.43 8.03
C ARG A 203 -16.10 -4.54 8.67
N SER A 204 -14.77 -4.50 8.54
CA SER A 204 -13.91 -5.56 9.07
C SER A 204 -13.41 -5.24 10.48
N THR A 205 -13.11 -6.29 11.23
CA THR A 205 -12.47 -6.23 12.55
C THR A 205 -11.08 -6.86 12.57
N GLY A 206 -10.51 -7.07 11.37
CA GLY A 206 -9.27 -7.78 11.15
C GLY A 206 -9.15 -8.24 9.70
N TRP A 207 -8.07 -8.99 9.42
CA TRP A 207 -7.81 -9.57 8.10
C TRP A 207 -8.96 -10.47 7.65
N GLN A 208 -9.48 -10.21 6.45
CA GLN A 208 -10.55 -11.01 5.88
C GLN A 208 -9.96 -12.21 5.14
N PRO A 209 -10.56 -13.41 5.25
CA PRO A 209 -10.08 -14.57 4.51
C PRO A 209 -10.04 -14.30 3.01
N TYR A 210 -8.97 -14.76 2.34
CA TYR A 210 -8.90 -14.72 0.89
C TYR A 210 -10.08 -15.48 0.28
N ARG A 211 -10.74 -14.86 -0.70
CA ARG A 211 -11.77 -15.50 -1.52
C ARG A 211 -11.42 -15.30 -2.99
N PRO A 212 -11.18 -16.37 -3.76
CA PRO A 212 -10.89 -16.25 -5.18
C PRO A 212 -12.10 -15.65 -5.91
N LYS A 213 -11.86 -14.75 -6.87
CA LYS A 213 -12.93 -14.24 -7.71
C LYS A 213 -13.29 -15.28 -8.77
N THR A 214 -14.55 -15.73 -8.76
CA THR A 214 -15.09 -16.68 -9.73
C THR A 214 -15.78 -16.01 -10.92
N ALA A 215 -16.17 -14.73 -10.77
CA ALA A 215 -16.80 -13.98 -11.84
C ALA A 215 -15.83 -13.78 -13.03
N PRO A 216 -16.32 -13.85 -14.28
CA PRO A 216 -15.49 -13.58 -15.44
C PRO A 216 -14.99 -12.13 -15.44
N LEU A 217 -13.77 -11.92 -15.94
CA LEU A 217 -13.24 -10.58 -16.15
C LEU A 217 -14.06 -9.87 -17.24
N PRO A 218 -14.56 -8.64 -17.00
CA PRO A 218 -15.17 -7.82 -18.05
C PRO A 218 -14.27 -7.72 -19.28
N GLU A 219 -14.86 -7.83 -20.47
CA GLU A 219 -14.10 -7.97 -21.71
C GLU A 219 -13.22 -6.76 -22.02
N HIS A 220 -13.70 -5.55 -21.73
CA HIS A 220 -12.94 -4.31 -21.90
C HIS A 220 -11.65 -4.24 -21.04
N LEU A 221 -11.56 -5.03 -19.95
CA LEU A 221 -10.38 -5.06 -19.08
C LEU A 221 -9.32 -6.08 -19.54
N ARG A 222 -9.62 -6.93 -20.51
CA ARG A 222 -8.67 -7.97 -20.98
C ARG A 222 -7.36 -7.36 -21.51
N PRO A 223 -7.37 -6.32 -22.37
CA PRO A 223 -6.12 -5.71 -22.83
C PRO A 223 -5.29 -5.12 -21.68
N LEU A 224 -5.95 -4.48 -20.72
CA LEU A 224 -5.28 -3.94 -19.54
C LEU A 224 -4.69 -5.04 -18.65
N LEU A 225 -5.40 -6.16 -18.46
CA LEU A 225 -4.87 -7.31 -17.72
C LEU A 225 -3.56 -7.82 -18.34
N GLU A 226 -3.52 -7.99 -19.67
CA GLU A 226 -2.31 -8.45 -20.35
C GLU A 226 -1.17 -7.42 -20.24
N ALA A 227 -1.48 -6.12 -20.29
CA ALA A 227 -0.48 -5.08 -20.04
C ALA A 227 0.06 -5.09 -18.60
N CYS A 228 -0.75 -5.49 -17.61
CA CYS A 228 -0.33 -5.58 -16.20
C CYS A 228 0.55 -6.80 -15.90
N ARG A 229 0.33 -7.92 -16.60
CA ARG A 229 0.93 -9.22 -16.34
C ARG A 229 2.46 -9.18 -16.16
N PRO A 230 3.27 -8.63 -17.08
CA PRO A 230 4.73 -8.65 -16.93
C PRO A 230 5.21 -7.89 -15.68
N TYR A 231 4.54 -6.79 -15.32
CA TYR A 231 4.89 -6.02 -14.12
C TYR A 231 4.55 -6.77 -12.84
N TYR A 232 3.36 -7.38 -12.78
CA TYR A 232 2.94 -8.20 -11.65
C TYR A 232 3.86 -9.40 -11.46
N GLU A 233 4.16 -10.15 -12.51
CA GLU A 233 5.01 -11.35 -12.44
C GLU A 233 6.42 -11.01 -11.93
N ARG A 234 7.00 -9.90 -12.38
CA ARG A 234 8.30 -9.42 -11.90
C ARG A 234 8.30 -9.11 -10.39
N LEU A 235 7.27 -8.42 -9.90
CA LEU A 235 7.13 -8.10 -8.48
C LEU A 235 6.84 -9.37 -7.67
N TYR A 236 5.94 -10.22 -8.16
CA TYR A 236 5.52 -11.45 -7.51
C TYR A 236 6.67 -12.46 -7.35
N ALA A 237 7.63 -12.48 -8.27
CA ALA A 237 8.83 -13.32 -8.14
C ALA A 237 9.64 -13.01 -6.87
N ARG A 238 9.51 -11.79 -6.30
CA ARG A 238 10.17 -11.36 -5.06
C ARG A 238 9.23 -11.36 -3.84
N ALA A 239 7.97 -11.76 -4.01
CA ALA A 239 6.98 -11.67 -2.95
C ALA A 239 7.28 -12.62 -1.78
N LEU A 240 7.10 -12.12 -0.57
CA LEU A 240 7.07 -12.96 0.64
C LEU A 240 5.98 -14.02 0.48
N ARG A 241 6.32 -15.26 0.78
CA ARG A 241 5.44 -16.42 0.64
C ARG A 241 4.85 -16.77 1.99
N ARG A 242 3.58 -17.20 2.01
CA ARG A 242 3.05 -17.87 3.19
C ARG A 242 3.92 -19.10 3.49
N THR A 243 4.15 -19.34 4.78
CA THR A 243 4.85 -20.53 5.24
C THR A 243 3.99 -21.75 4.87
N THR A 244 4.54 -22.75 4.19
CA THR A 244 3.79 -23.99 3.90
C THR A 244 3.74 -24.86 5.15
N GLU A 245 2.75 -25.77 5.25
CA GLU A 245 2.58 -26.65 6.42
C GLU A 245 3.82 -27.51 6.72
N GLU A 246 4.71 -27.74 5.73
CA GLU A 246 5.96 -28.48 5.90
C GLU A 246 7.01 -27.71 6.71
N GLU A 247 7.12 -26.39 6.52
CA GLU A 247 8.08 -25.54 7.25
C GLU A 247 7.65 -25.31 8.71
N GLN A 248 6.36 -25.45 9.02
CA GLN A 248 5.82 -25.32 10.38
C GLN A 248 6.07 -26.58 11.25
N ARG A 249 6.38 -27.73 10.64
CA ARG A 249 6.71 -28.98 11.37
C ARG A 249 8.20 -29.14 11.68
N SER A 250 9.05 -28.25 11.18
CA SER A 250 10.50 -28.30 11.35
C SER A 250 11.09 -27.17 12.21
N ALA A 251 10.23 -26.34 12.81
CA ALA A 251 10.59 -25.29 13.77
C ALA A 251 9.98 -25.60 15.14
#